data_AF-A0A8H4QFM2-F1
#
_entry.id   AF-A0A8H4QFM2-F1
#
_cell.length_a   1.000
_cell.length_b   1.000
_cell.length_c   1.000
_cell.angle_alpha   90.00
_cell.angle_beta   90.00
_cell.angle_gamma   90.00
#
_symmetry.space_group_name_H-M   'P 1'
#
loop_
_entity.id
_entity.type
_entity.pdbx_description
1 polymer ?
#
loop_
_entity_poly.entity_id
_entity_poly.type
_entity_poly.pdbx_seq_one_letter_code
_entity_poly.pdbx_strand_id
1 'polypeptide(L)'
;MQLKLTPLFALITLLSTTPALSYRVTTTGYSNTVACQGAALVCFNHNANTCCWMPVGYGFSVKYTGMPRGSTGQGYRNKNSCYRDRSRLFTVYSDGTKCWSSGGFSRASWLKWNLPHPTTFMRIEGAGKESMAGCDVVEPDVFRYHLPDGGMRAIKIPKAKGSAQEVVDLHAAGDYEALEEYEEHNGEHKEHEGEHEENYEY
;
A
#
# COMPACT_ATOMS: atom_id res chain seq x y z
N MET A 1 -42.49 -59.63 -7.32
CA MET A 1 -41.47 -58.87 -6.57
C MET A 1 -40.36 -58.46 -7.53
N GLN A 2 -40.28 -57.18 -7.91
CA GLN A 2 -39.16 -56.63 -8.67
C GLN A 2 -38.67 -55.38 -7.93
N LEU A 3 -37.54 -55.52 -7.22
CA LEU A 3 -36.80 -54.37 -6.69
C LEU A 3 -36.06 -53.70 -7.87
N LYS A 4 -36.46 -52.46 -8.19
CA LYS A 4 -35.69 -51.59 -9.08
C LYS A 4 -34.72 -50.77 -8.24
N LEU A 5 -33.43 -51.03 -8.42
CA LEU A 5 -32.33 -50.33 -7.77
C LEU A 5 -31.67 -49.36 -8.78
N THR A 6 -31.57 -48.09 -8.40
CA THR A 6 -30.47 -47.12 -8.70
C THR A 6 -30.24 -46.62 -10.15
N PRO A 7 -29.52 -45.48 -10.39
CA PRO A 7 -28.83 -44.58 -9.44
C PRO A 7 -29.17 -43.07 -9.57
N LEU A 8 -29.08 -42.41 -8.41
CA LEU A 8 -28.89 -40.97 -8.25
C LEU A 8 -27.49 -40.59 -8.77
N PHE A 9 -27.40 -39.74 -9.81
CA PHE A 9 -26.18 -38.98 -10.12
C PHE A 9 -26.43 -37.51 -9.78
N ALA A 10 -26.41 -37.19 -8.49
CA ALA A 10 -26.28 -35.80 -8.05
C ALA A 10 -24.80 -35.41 -8.14
N LEU A 11 -24.44 -34.77 -9.25
CA LEU A 11 -23.11 -34.22 -9.50
C LEU A 11 -22.91 -33.00 -8.57
N ILE A 12 -22.43 -33.24 -7.34
CA ILE A 12 -22.07 -32.15 -6.42
C ILE A 12 -20.72 -31.61 -6.88
N THR A 13 -20.72 -30.60 -7.75
CA THR A 13 -19.56 -29.74 -7.97
C THR A 13 -19.33 -28.91 -6.70
N LEU A 14 -18.55 -29.42 -5.75
CA LEU A 14 -17.96 -28.58 -4.71
C LEU A 14 -17.02 -27.60 -5.43
N LEU A 15 -17.48 -26.37 -5.65
CA LEU A 15 -16.58 -25.24 -5.90
C LEU A 15 -15.77 -25.06 -4.62
N SER A 16 -14.56 -25.61 -4.58
CA SER A 16 -13.58 -25.27 -3.57
C SER A 16 -13.16 -23.81 -3.79
N THR A 17 -13.86 -22.88 -3.15
CA THR A 17 -13.41 -21.50 -3.02
C THR A 17 -12.18 -21.53 -2.12
N THR A 18 -10.99 -21.61 -2.73
CA THR A 18 -9.76 -21.38 -2.00
C THR A 18 -9.79 -19.93 -1.51
N PRO A 19 -9.69 -19.68 -0.19
CA PRO A 19 -9.63 -18.31 0.29
C PRO A 19 -8.37 -17.67 -0.29
N ALA A 20 -8.54 -16.61 -1.08
CA ALA A 20 -7.42 -15.81 -1.54
C ALA A 20 -6.72 -15.23 -0.30
N LEU A 21 -5.47 -15.61 -0.07
CA LEU A 21 -4.66 -15.07 1.02
C LEU A 21 -4.42 -13.58 0.73
N SER A 22 -5.18 -12.70 1.37
CA SER A 22 -4.95 -11.26 1.33
C SER A 22 -3.92 -10.87 2.39
N TYR A 23 -2.70 -10.58 1.95
CA TYR A 23 -1.65 -10.07 2.82
C TYR A 23 -1.85 -8.57 3.08
N ARG A 24 -1.87 -8.19 4.36
CA ARG A 24 -2.00 -6.79 4.79
C ARG A 24 -0.64 -6.17 5.06
N VAL A 25 0.09 -5.86 4.00
CA VAL A 25 1.37 -5.15 4.12
C VAL A 25 1.13 -3.65 4.09
N THR A 26 1.59 -2.96 5.13
CA THR A 26 1.61 -1.50 5.18
C THR A 26 3.02 -1.02 4.95
N THR A 27 3.17 -0.09 4.02
CA THR A 27 4.46 0.53 3.72
C THR A 27 4.40 2.00 4.11
N THR A 28 5.39 2.46 4.87
CA THR A 28 5.42 3.82 5.41
C THR A 28 6.76 4.47 5.12
N GLY A 29 6.77 5.61 4.43
CA GLY A 29 7.95 6.44 4.23
C GLY A 29 7.92 7.64 5.17
N TYR A 30 9.02 7.85 5.89
CA TYR A 30 9.18 8.91 6.87
C TYR A 30 10.09 10.02 6.33
N SER A 31 9.90 11.23 6.83
CA SER A 31 10.82 12.36 6.60
C SER A 31 12.11 12.24 7.43
N ASN A 32 12.05 11.55 8.57
CA ASN A 32 13.19 11.36 9.45
C ASN A 32 14.27 10.46 8.81
N THR A 33 15.53 10.88 8.93
CA THR A 33 16.69 10.24 8.28
C THR A 33 17.32 9.09 9.05
N VAL A 34 17.03 8.99 10.36
CA VAL A 34 17.71 8.07 11.27
C VAL A 34 16.79 6.96 11.79
N ALA A 35 15.49 7.21 11.91
CA ALA A 35 14.53 6.28 12.46
C ALA A 35 13.16 6.41 11.81
N CYS A 36 12.40 5.31 11.77
CA CYS A 36 11.04 5.26 11.24
C CYS A 36 10.01 5.90 12.18
N GLN A 37 10.15 7.21 12.39
CA GLN A 37 9.36 8.03 13.30
C GLN A 37 9.14 9.44 12.74
N GLY A 38 8.25 10.20 13.38
CA GLY A 38 7.87 11.54 12.94
C GLY A 38 6.84 11.52 11.82
N ALA A 39 6.83 12.58 11.02
CA ALA A 39 5.90 12.71 9.91
C ALA A 39 6.11 11.61 8.86
N ALA A 40 5.02 11.09 8.32
CA ALA A 40 5.04 9.88 7.51
C ALA A 40 3.92 9.82 6.47
N LEU A 41 4.22 9.21 5.33
CA LEU A 41 3.25 8.83 4.32
C LEU A 41 3.07 7.33 4.32
N VAL A 42 1.81 6.89 4.25
CA VAL A 42 1.43 5.50 4.42
C VAL A 42 0.69 5.00 3.18
N CYS A 43 1.15 3.88 2.61
CA CYS A 43 0.37 3.08 1.66
C CYS A 43 -0.12 1.82 2.39
N PHE A 44 -1.44 1.64 2.45
CA PHE A 44 -2.09 0.51 3.08
C PHE A 44 -2.35 -0.61 2.10
N ASN A 45 -2.04 -1.84 2.51
CA ASN A 45 -2.50 -3.07 1.89
C ASN A 45 -2.32 -3.11 0.37
N HIS A 46 -1.29 -2.43 -0.15
CA HIS A 46 -1.04 -2.44 -1.57
C HIS A 46 -0.51 -3.82 -1.98
N ASN A 47 -0.86 -4.27 -3.18
CA ASN A 47 -0.50 -5.60 -3.65
C ASN A 47 1.02 -5.79 -3.68
N ALA A 48 1.44 -7.05 -3.59
CA ALA A 48 2.82 -7.41 -3.88
C ALA A 48 3.20 -6.94 -5.28
N ASN A 49 4.45 -6.54 -5.46
CA ASN A 49 4.98 -6.00 -6.71
C ASN A 49 4.45 -4.62 -7.13
N THR A 50 3.45 -4.06 -6.45
CA THR A 50 2.97 -2.70 -6.66
C THR A 50 3.86 -1.67 -5.96
N CYS A 51 3.96 -0.48 -6.55
CA CYS A 51 4.89 0.53 -6.10
C CYS A 51 4.20 1.73 -5.47
N CYS A 52 4.48 1.91 -4.19
CA CYS A 52 4.03 3.04 -3.41
C CYS A 52 4.99 4.22 -3.66
N TRP A 53 4.46 5.33 -4.15
CA TRP A 53 5.24 6.53 -4.44
C TRP A 53 5.50 7.36 -3.18
N MET A 54 6.66 8.03 -3.11
CA MET A 54 7.03 8.95 -2.05
C MET A 54 7.31 10.37 -2.59
N PRO A 55 6.49 11.36 -2.21
CA PRO A 55 6.75 12.80 -2.33
C PRO A 55 8.16 13.23 -1.93
N VAL A 56 8.55 14.41 -2.41
CA VAL A 56 9.80 15.06 -1.99
C VAL A 56 9.75 15.31 -0.48
N GLY A 57 10.89 15.13 0.21
CA GLY A 57 10.95 15.26 1.67
C GLY A 57 10.66 13.98 2.45
N TYR A 58 10.19 12.91 1.78
CA TYR A 58 9.87 11.62 2.40
C TYR A 58 10.67 10.46 1.81
N GLY A 59 10.67 9.34 2.53
CA GLY A 59 11.37 8.10 2.16
C GLY A 59 12.82 8.05 2.65
N PHE A 60 13.21 8.90 3.60
CA PHE A 60 14.55 8.87 4.20
C PHE A 60 14.72 7.72 5.18
N SER A 61 13.64 7.33 5.85
CA SER A 61 13.49 6.02 6.47
C SER A 61 12.17 5.39 6.06
N VAL A 62 12.12 4.08 6.05
CA VAL A 62 11.02 3.31 5.50
C VAL A 62 10.69 2.16 6.43
N LYS A 63 9.42 2.03 6.77
CA LYS A 63 8.89 0.90 7.54
C LYS A 63 7.98 0.05 6.69
N TYR A 64 8.21 -1.25 6.70
CA TYR A 64 7.27 -2.25 6.22
C TYR A 64 6.69 -2.96 7.44
N THR A 65 5.36 -3.11 7.49
CA THR A 65 4.64 -3.75 8.59
C THR A 65 3.74 -4.84 8.04
N GLY A 66 3.70 -5.99 8.71
CA GLY A 66 2.87 -7.13 8.30
C GLY A 66 3.45 -7.94 7.14
N MET A 67 4.77 -7.84 6.91
CA MET A 67 5.43 -8.59 5.84
C MET A 67 5.33 -10.10 6.06
N PRO A 68 4.88 -10.88 5.06
CA PRO A 68 4.84 -12.34 5.15
C PRO A 68 6.24 -12.95 5.30
N ARG A 69 6.33 -14.14 5.90
CA ARG A 69 7.62 -14.83 6.02
C ARG A 69 8.23 -15.11 4.65
N GLY A 70 9.49 -14.72 4.49
CA GLY A 70 10.26 -14.87 3.26
C GLY A 70 10.05 -13.75 2.23
N SER A 71 9.19 -12.77 2.53
CA SER A 71 8.99 -11.60 1.68
C SER A 71 10.17 -10.64 1.76
N THR A 72 10.19 -9.68 0.83
CA THR A 72 11.21 -8.62 0.80
C THR A 72 10.55 -7.25 0.68
N GLY A 73 11.11 -6.26 1.39
CA GLY A 73 10.80 -4.85 1.19
C GLY A 73 11.96 -4.15 0.47
N GLN A 74 11.66 -3.30 -0.51
CA GLN A 74 12.64 -2.69 -1.39
C GLN A 74 12.36 -1.21 -1.61
N GLY A 75 13.39 -0.38 -1.49
CA GLY A 75 13.31 1.04 -1.81
C GLY A 75 14.15 1.41 -3.02
N TYR A 76 13.70 2.39 -3.80
CA TYR A 76 14.36 2.83 -5.04
C TYR A 76 14.55 4.34 -5.07
N ARG A 77 15.70 4.80 -5.58
CA ARG A 77 15.97 6.25 -5.70
C ARG A 77 15.26 6.91 -6.88
N ASN A 78 15.19 6.20 -8.01
CA ASN A 78 14.80 6.78 -9.30
C ASN A 78 13.38 7.32 -9.26
N LYS A 79 13.12 8.50 -9.81
CA LYS A 79 11.78 9.11 -9.84
C LYS A 79 10.79 8.36 -10.74
N ASN A 80 11.24 7.48 -11.65
CA ASN A 80 10.38 7.01 -12.74
C ASN A 80 9.95 5.54 -12.65
N SER A 81 10.56 4.71 -11.78
CA SER A 81 10.14 3.31 -11.62
C SER A 81 10.79 2.62 -10.42
N CYS A 82 10.13 1.56 -9.95
CA CYS A 82 10.56 0.62 -8.92
C CYS A 82 10.95 -0.77 -9.47
N TYR A 83 10.99 -0.97 -10.79
CA TYR A 83 11.27 -2.28 -11.41
C TYR A 83 12.72 -2.42 -11.88
N ARG A 84 13.43 -1.30 -12.06
CA ARG A 84 14.83 -1.33 -12.49
C ARG A 84 15.74 -1.52 -11.29
N ASP A 85 16.27 -2.73 -11.14
CA ASP A 85 17.17 -3.11 -10.04
C ASP A 85 18.39 -2.17 -9.93
N ARG A 86 18.86 -1.60 -11.05
CA ARG A 86 19.95 -0.61 -11.07
C ARG A 86 19.70 0.66 -10.24
N SER A 87 18.47 0.90 -9.81
CA SER A 87 18.10 2.05 -8.96
C SER A 87 17.67 1.67 -7.54
N ARG A 88 17.79 0.38 -7.19
CA ARG A 88 17.47 -0.13 -5.86
C ARG A 88 18.44 0.47 -4.85
N LEU A 89 17.87 1.12 -3.84
CA LEU A 89 18.59 1.74 -2.74
C LEU A 89 18.88 0.73 -1.64
N PHE A 90 17.88 -0.08 -1.30
CA PHE A 90 17.99 -1.06 -0.23
C PHE A 90 17.05 -2.24 -0.48
N THR A 91 17.33 -3.34 0.21
CA THR A 91 16.41 -4.45 0.39
C THR A 91 16.43 -4.88 1.85
N VAL A 92 15.26 -5.11 2.43
CA VAL A 92 15.10 -5.75 3.73
C VAL A 92 14.45 -7.11 3.53
N TYR A 93 14.96 -8.13 4.23
CA TYR A 93 14.45 -9.50 4.21
C TYR A 93 14.00 -9.85 5.62
N SER A 94 12.72 -10.25 5.81
CA SER A 94 12.19 -10.97 6.99
C SER A 94 10.67 -10.87 7.04
N ASP A 95 10.09 -11.64 7.93
CA ASP A 95 8.74 -11.53 8.45
C ASP A 95 8.49 -10.32 9.38
N GLY A 96 7.22 -9.89 9.43
CA GLY A 96 6.71 -8.94 10.41
C GLY A 96 7.01 -7.49 10.06
N THR A 97 7.62 -6.77 11.00
CA THR A 97 7.93 -5.33 10.85
C THR A 97 9.42 -5.12 10.64
N LYS A 98 9.77 -4.25 9.69
CA LYS A 98 11.15 -3.81 9.42
C LYS A 98 11.22 -2.33 9.17
N CYS A 99 12.24 -1.71 9.75
CA CYS A 99 12.61 -0.33 9.49
C CYS A 99 13.96 -0.31 8.79
N TRP A 100 14.07 0.49 7.73
CA TRP A 100 15.32 0.88 7.12
C TRP A 100 15.49 2.39 7.29
N SER A 101 16.71 2.86 7.55
CA SER A 101 17.02 4.29 7.54
C SER A 101 18.25 4.55 6.67
N SER A 102 18.27 5.72 6.03
CA SER A 102 19.35 6.11 5.12
C SER A 102 20.57 6.69 5.82
N GLY A 103 20.44 7.11 7.08
CA GLY A 103 21.47 7.87 7.79
C GLY A 103 21.68 9.28 7.23
N GLY A 104 20.74 9.81 6.43
CA GLY A 104 20.75 11.20 5.96
C GLY A 104 21.20 11.42 4.51
N PHE A 105 21.69 10.39 3.83
CA PHE A 105 22.32 10.57 2.52
C PHE A 105 21.40 10.33 1.34
N SER A 106 20.24 9.68 1.54
CA SER A 106 19.44 9.17 0.43
C SER A 106 17.99 8.97 0.81
N ARG A 107 17.08 9.18 -0.15
CA ARG A 107 15.67 8.86 0.01
C ARG A 107 15.22 7.84 -1.02
N ALA A 108 14.31 6.96 -0.60
CA ALA A 108 13.58 6.09 -1.51
C ALA A 108 12.34 6.82 -2.03
N SER A 109 12.33 7.12 -3.33
CA SER A 109 11.18 7.72 -4.04
C SER A 109 10.07 6.70 -4.32
N TRP A 110 10.40 5.41 -4.29
CA TRP A 110 9.44 4.31 -4.47
C TRP A 110 9.72 3.20 -3.50
N LEU A 111 8.64 2.63 -2.99
CA LEU A 111 8.65 1.54 -2.05
C LEU A 111 7.85 0.38 -2.65
N LYS A 112 8.40 -0.83 -2.56
CA LYS A 112 7.79 -2.04 -3.09
C LYS A 112 8.03 -3.17 -2.11
N TRP A 113 7.09 -4.10 -2.02
CA TRP A 113 7.34 -5.37 -1.38
C TRP A 113 7.04 -6.51 -2.35
N ASN A 114 7.74 -7.63 -2.18
CA ASN A 114 7.57 -8.82 -3.00
C ASN A 114 7.20 -9.99 -2.13
N LEU A 115 6.40 -10.90 -2.68
CA LEU A 115 6.19 -12.21 -2.09
C LEU A 115 7.50 -12.99 -2.00
N PRO A 116 7.56 -14.02 -1.14
CA PRO A 116 8.69 -14.94 -1.10
C PRO A 116 8.92 -15.53 -2.49
N HIS A 117 10.19 -15.57 -2.92
CA HIS A 117 10.53 -16.17 -4.20
C HIS A 117 10.18 -17.67 -4.16
N PRO A 118 9.50 -18.21 -5.18
CA PRO A 118 8.99 -19.58 -5.17
C PRO A 118 10.07 -20.66 -5.16
N THR A 119 11.33 -20.31 -5.43
CA THR A 119 12.46 -21.26 -5.37
C THR A 119 12.91 -21.57 -3.94
N THR A 120 12.47 -20.80 -2.94
CA THR A 120 12.88 -21.04 -1.56
C THR A 120 11.80 -21.77 -0.78
N PHE A 121 10.52 -21.36 -0.81
CA PHE A 121 9.41 -22.14 -0.24
C PHE A 121 8.07 -21.75 -0.87
N MET A 122 7.45 -22.66 -1.61
CA MET A 122 6.08 -22.62 -2.19
C MET A 122 5.79 -21.57 -3.30
N ARG A 123 5.39 -22.08 -4.46
CA ARG A 123 4.77 -21.33 -5.55
C ARG A 123 3.36 -20.93 -5.13
N ILE A 124 3.13 -19.66 -4.83
CA ILE A 124 1.78 -19.12 -4.60
C ILE A 124 1.14 -18.91 -5.97
N GLU A 125 0.18 -19.77 -6.34
CA GLU A 125 -0.69 -19.52 -7.48
C GLU A 125 -1.51 -18.25 -7.21
N GLY A 126 -1.42 -17.27 -8.11
CA GLY A 126 -2.01 -15.93 -7.91
C GLY A 126 -0.99 -14.83 -7.61
N ALA A 127 0.30 -15.16 -7.43
CA ALA A 127 1.35 -14.15 -7.59
C ALA A 127 1.31 -13.69 -9.05
N GLY A 128 0.67 -12.53 -9.29
CA GLY A 128 0.47 -11.97 -10.62
C GLY A 128 1.76 -12.05 -11.42
N LYS A 129 1.65 -12.53 -12.66
CA LYS A 129 2.74 -12.44 -13.63
C LYS A 129 3.26 -11.01 -13.58
N GLU A 130 4.56 -10.84 -13.36
CA GLU A 130 5.20 -9.53 -13.46
C GLU A 130 4.93 -9.00 -14.87
N SER A 131 3.87 -8.20 -15.01
CA SER A 131 3.64 -7.44 -16.21
C SER A 131 4.77 -6.43 -16.26
N MET A 132 5.72 -6.66 -17.17
CA MET A 132 6.71 -5.66 -17.55
C MET A 132 6.05 -4.46 -18.27
N ALA A 133 4.72 -4.45 -18.43
CA ALA A 133 3.94 -3.37 -19.02
C ALA A 133 3.19 -2.59 -17.94
N GLY A 134 3.65 -1.37 -17.66
CA GLY A 134 2.98 -0.40 -16.79
C GLY A 134 3.19 -0.65 -15.29
N CYS A 135 3.64 0.36 -14.56
CA CYS A 135 3.66 0.30 -13.11
C CYS A 135 2.24 0.58 -12.59
N ASP A 136 1.66 -0.36 -11.85
CA ASP A 136 0.62 0.02 -10.89
C ASP A 136 1.31 0.87 -9.81
N VAL A 137 1.17 2.18 -9.97
CA VAL A 137 1.61 3.18 -9.02
C VAL A 137 0.47 3.42 -8.05
N VAL A 138 0.77 3.30 -6.77
CA VAL A 138 -0.16 3.64 -5.70
C VAL A 138 0.33 4.93 -5.04
N GLU A 139 -0.55 5.93 -5.06
CA GLU A 139 -0.42 7.14 -4.26
C GLU A 139 -0.59 6.79 -2.77
N PRO A 140 0.14 7.45 -1.84
CA PRO A 140 -0.11 7.32 -0.41
C PRO A 140 -1.59 7.49 -0.04
N ASP A 141 -2.04 6.72 0.95
CA ASP A 141 -3.41 6.77 1.47
C ASP A 141 -3.59 7.79 2.57
N VAL A 142 -2.56 7.94 3.41
CA VAL A 142 -2.62 8.75 4.62
C VAL A 142 -1.30 9.45 4.86
N PHE A 143 -1.40 10.71 5.26
CA PHE A 143 -0.30 11.49 5.84
C PHE A 143 -0.46 11.53 7.36
N ARG A 144 0.61 11.24 8.10
CA ARG A 144 0.61 11.29 9.58
C ARG A 144 1.68 12.27 10.06
N TYR A 145 1.38 13.04 11.09
CA TYR A 145 2.32 13.97 11.69
C TYR A 145 1.99 14.21 13.17
N HIS A 146 2.93 14.81 13.90
CA HIS A 146 2.70 15.26 15.26
C HIS A 146 2.42 16.77 15.25
N LEU A 147 1.44 17.19 16.02
CA LEU A 147 1.17 18.58 16.32
C LEU A 147 2.17 19.11 17.35
N PRO A 148 2.31 20.45 17.47
CA PRO A 148 3.19 21.08 18.47
C PRO A 148 2.87 20.68 19.92
N ASP A 149 1.62 20.32 20.22
CA ASP A 149 1.17 19.85 21.54
C ASP A 149 1.50 18.37 21.81
N GLY A 150 2.10 17.67 20.84
CA GLY A 150 2.43 16.25 20.91
C GLY A 150 1.32 15.30 20.43
N GLY A 151 0.14 15.82 20.08
CA GLY A 151 -0.94 15.02 19.49
C GLY A 151 -0.57 14.46 18.12
N MET A 152 -1.08 13.28 17.77
CA MET A 152 -0.89 12.68 16.44
C MET A 152 -2.10 12.96 15.57
N ARG A 153 -1.87 13.48 14.36
CA ARG A 153 -2.90 13.70 13.33
C ARG A 153 -2.65 12.82 12.12
N ALA A 154 -3.73 12.43 11.45
CA ALA A 154 -3.70 11.56 10.29
C ALA A 154 -4.70 12.03 9.22
N ILE A 155 -4.21 12.60 8.13
CA ILE A 155 -5.02 13.13 7.04
C ILE A 155 -5.14 12.07 5.95
N LYS A 156 -6.37 11.77 5.53
CA LYS A 156 -6.61 10.92 4.37
C LYS A 156 -6.27 11.68 3.09
N ILE A 157 -5.47 11.07 2.24
CA ILE A 157 -5.02 11.67 0.98
C ILE A 157 -5.94 11.17 -0.15
N PRO A 158 -6.56 12.07 -0.92
CA PRO A 158 -7.26 11.73 -2.15
C PRO A 158 -6.36 10.98 -3.14
N LYS A 159 -6.95 10.13 -3.97
CA LYS A 159 -6.19 9.40 -5.02
C LYS A 159 -5.89 10.24 -6.26
N ALA A 160 -6.18 11.54 -6.22
CA ALA A 160 -5.80 12.46 -7.26
C ALA A 160 -4.27 12.65 -7.27
N LYS A 161 -3.72 12.73 -8.48
CA LYS A 161 -2.28 12.89 -8.67
C LYS A 161 -1.83 14.23 -8.07
N GLY A 162 -0.81 14.19 -7.21
CA GLY A 162 -0.23 15.38 -6.58
C GLY A 162 -0.78 15.71 -5.19
N SER A 163 -1.93 15.15 -4.80
CA SER A 163 -2.52 15.36 -3.47
C SER A 163 -1.57 15.04 -2.32
N ALA A 164 -0.77 13.97 -2.44
CA ALA A 164 0.21 13.64 -1.41
C ALA A 164 1.35 14.69 -1.31
N GLN A 165 1.72 15.34 -2.42
CA GLN A 165 2.75 16.39 -2.39
C GLN A 165 2.18 17.68 -1.78
N GLU A 166 0.95 18.03 -2.11
CA GLU A 166 0.25 19.20 -1.55
C GLU A 166 0.18 19.15 -0.03
N VAL A 167 -0.30 18.05 0.56
CA VAL A 167 -0.36 17.86 2.01
C VAL A 167 1.03 17.95 2.65
N VAL A 168 2.05 17.42 1.98
CA VAL A 168 3.45 17.51 2.44
C VAL A 168 3.94 18.95 2.42
N ASP A 169 3.63 19.71 1.38
CA ASP A 169 4.06 21.09 1.20
C ASP A 169 3.40 22.01 2.25
N LEU A 170 2.11 21.83 2.53
CA LEU A 170 1.40 22.52 3.62
C LEU A 170 2.02 22.23 4.98
N HIS A 171 2.30 20.96 5.28
CA HIS A 171 2.99 20.59 6.52
C HIS A 171 4.40 21.18 6.61
N ALA A 172 5.15 21.21 5.50
CA ALA A 172 6.48 21.80 5.47
C ALA A 172 6.46 23.32 5.66
N ALA A 173 5.39 23.99 5.22
CA ALA A 173 5.14 25.41 5.46
C ALA A 173 4.68 25.70 6.90
N GLY A 174 4.26 24.69 7.65
CA GLY A 174 3.68 24.85 8.99
C GLY A 174 2.25 25.39 8.95
N ASP A 175 1.57 25.27 7.81
CA ASP A 175 0.20 25.74 7.60
C ASP A 175 -0.80 24.68 8.06
N TYR A 176 -0.97 24.58 9.39
CA TYR A 176 -1.84 23.58 10.00
C TYR A 176 -3.33 23.88 9.83
N GLU A 177 -3.68 25.16 9.63
CA GLU A 177 -5.07 25.58 9.35
C GLU A 177 -5.49 25.08 7.96
N ALA A 178 -4.65 25.29 6.93
CA ALA A 178 -4.92 24.73 5.60
C ALA A 178 -4.95 23.19 5.59
N LEU A 179 -4.16 22.53 6.44
CA LEU A 179 -4.20 21.07 6.58
C LEU A 179 -5.51 20.57 7.20
N GLU A 180 -6.09 21.32 8.13
CA GLU A 180 -7.38 21.01 8.74
C GLU A 180 -8.51 21.19 7.71
N GLU A 181 -8.54 22.32 6.98
CA GLU A 181 -9.49 22.54 5.89
C GLU A 181 -9.40 21.44 4.80
N TYR A 182 -8.18 21.01 4.48
CA TYR A 182 -7.94 19.93 3.53
C TYR A 182 -8.57 18.60 3.99
N GLU A 183 -8.54 18.31 5.29
CA GLU A 183 -9.13 17.09 5.86
C GLU A 183 -10.66 17.14 5.80
N GLU A 184 -11.25 18.28 6.16
CA GLU A 184 -12.71 18.50 6.17
C GLU A 184 -13.29 18.37 4.76
N HIS A 185 -12.72 19.08 3.78
CA HIS A 185 -13.24 19.08 2.41
C HIS A 185 -13.12 17.71 1.71
N ASN A 186 -12.08 16.94 2.05
CA ASN A 186 -11.93 15.57 1.53
C ASN A 186 -12.75 14.53 2.30
N GLY A 187 -13.28 14.90 3.48
CA GLY A 187 -14.23 14.10 4.25
C GLY A 187 -15.64 14.10 3.66
N GLU A 188 -16.09 15.24 3.13
CA GLU A 188 -17.46 15.48 2.67
C GLU A 188 -17.82 14.77 1.35
N HIS A 189 -16.85 14.45 0.49
CA HIS A 189 -17.10 13.69 -0.74
C HIS A 189 -17.60 12.24 -0.52
N LYS A 190 -17.75 11.78 0.73
CA LYS A 190 -18.29 10.47 1.06
C LYS A 190 -19.80 10.42 1.28
N GLU A 191 -20.50 11.54 1.46
CA GLU A 191 -21.94 11.49 1.80
C GLU A 191 -22.88 11.55 0.59
N HIS A 192 -22.38 11.85 -0.62
CA HIS A 192 -23.23 11.97 -1.82
C HIS A 192 -23.14 10.83 -2.84
N GLU A 193 -22.31 9.81 -2.65
CA GLU A 193 -22.31 8.60 -3.51
C GLU A 193 -23.25 7.48 -3.01
N GLY A 194 -24.16 7.80 -2.07
CA GLY A 194 -25.12 6.87 -1.47
C GLY A 194 -26.57 6.95 -1.98
N GLU A 195 -26.89 7.81 -2.93
CA GLU A 195 -28.27 7.97 -3.44
C GLU A 195 -28.29 7.99 -4.97
N HIS A 196 -28.22 6.80 -5.58
CA HIS A 196 -28.70 6.60 -6.95
C HIS A 196 -29.30 5.19 -7.07
N GLU A 197 -30.26 4.86 -6.20
CA GLU A 197 -31.30 3.88 -6.52
C GLU A 197 -32.40 4.59 -7.30
N GLU A 198 -32.25 4.69 -8.63
CA GLU A 198 -33.38 4.96 -9.51
C GLU A 198 -33.87 3.66 -10.13
N ASN A 199 -35.06 3.29 -9.65
CA ASN A 199 -36.07 2.41 -10.21
C ASN A 199 -35.98 2.21 -11.72
N TYR A 200 -35.82 0.96 -12.14
CA TYR A 200 -36.30 0.49 -13.44
C TYR A 200 -37.48 -0.45 -13.21
N GLU A 201 -38.69 0.12 -13.22
CA GLU A 201 -39.89 -0.61 -13.62
C GLU A 201 -40.02 -0.51 -15.14
N TYR A 202 -39.97 -1.65 -15.84
CA TYR A 202 -40.72 -1.93 -17.08
C TYR A 202 -40.88 -3.44 -17.25
#